data_AF-A0A3D3RCN1-F1
#
_entry.id   AF-A0A3D3RCN1-F1
#
_cell.length_a   1.000
_cell.length_b   1.000
_cell.length_c   1.000
_cell.angle_alpha   90.00
_cell.angle_beta   90.00
_cell.angle_gamma   90.00
#
_symmetry.space_group_name_H-M   'P 1'
#
loop_
_entity.id
_entity.type
_entity.pdbx_description
1 polymer ?
#
loop_
_entity_poly.entity_id
_entity_poly.type
_entity_poly.pdbx_seq_one_letter_code
_entity_poly.pdbx_strand_id
1 'polypeptide(L)'
;MRLAVMELQSQFRPVNRQGFSMRINSSRGRCNRSLSLFLTICFFTVVCDGGAVFAQDRSEPEAQKQTPMTAFPFNAVPDTTFGVIAVRPAQILAEKSMQPVRELIQQEKQKNQTFDLFGLDPAQLESVVLIYLPSVKGEHLTPTFIKYGMVIKSGKLIDRQLAKKKFSKLELKQADFKGKQILTTGAIDGDGLCFFDDKTMIVSDNISAVLQIIEQLQSTAGKSWSQRLQTVEQSSVAAAIDMRIVRELAIGQQMHTLAERIPFWPVLSPLWDNSDVAFFSLKLDRELSAKLIFEQ
;
A
#
# COMPACT_ATOMS: atom_id res chain seq x y z
N MET A 1 30.69 -23.23 -15.07
CA MET A 1 30.22 -24.06 -16.20
C MET A 1 28.93 -24.74 -15.75
N ARG A 2 27.78 -24.12 -16.03
CA ARG A 2 26.65 -24.64 -16.84
C ARG A 2 26.07 -25.97 -16.31
N LEU A 3 24.92 -25.91 -15.61
CA LEU A 3 23.55 -26.01 -16.14
C LEU A 3 23.18 -27.46 -16.52
N ALA A 4 22.29 -28.06 -15.73
CA ALA A 4 21.40 -29.12 -16.19
C ALA A 4 19.98 -28.54 -16.14
N VAL A 5 19.58 -27.95 -17.27
CA VAL A 5 18.20 -27.67 -17.64
C VAL A 5 17.68 -28.96 -18.24
N MET A 6 16.68 -29.59 -17.61
CA MET A 6 15.92 -30.66 -18.26
C MET A 6 14.65 -30.08 -18.86
N GLU A 7 14.55 -30.32 -20.16
CA GLU A 7 13.51 -29.92 -21.08
C GLU A 7 12.13 -30.47 -20.70
N LEU A 8 11.12 -29.61 -20.81
CA LEU A 8 9.76 -30.00 -21.16
C LEU A 8 9.28 -29.06 -22.28
N GLN A 9 9.87 -29.23 -23.46
CA GLN A 9 9.28 -28.79 -24.72
C GLN A 9 8.78 -30.02 -25.47
N SER A 10 7.48 -30.29 -25.45
CA SER A 10 6.78 -30.73 -26.66
C SER A 10 5.28 -30.54 -26.45
N GLN A 11 4.68 -29.66 -27.26
CA GLN A 11 3.33 -29.73 -27.83
C GLN A 11 2.85 -28.31 -28.21
N PHE A 12 3.46 -27.72 -29.23
CA PHE A 12 2.77 -26.73 -30.06
C PHE A 12 3.26 -26.89 -31.50
N ARG A 13 2.42 -27.48 -32.36
CA ARG A 13 2.57 -27.35 -33.82
C ARG A 13 1.99 -25.98 -34.24
N PRO A 14 2.58 -25.29 -35.22
CA PRO A 14 2.05 -24.03 -35.72
C PRO A 14 0.93 -24.30 -36.72
N VAL A 15 -0.22 -23.66 -36.55
CA VAL A 15 -1.24 -23.56 -37.61
C VAL A 15 -1.38 -22.10 -38.03
N ASN A 16 -1.07 -21.92 -39.31
CA ASN A 16 -1.29 -20.81 -40.23
C ASN A 16 -1.98 -19.52 -39.77
N ARG A 17 -1.31 -18.41 -40.12
CA ARG A 17 -1.85 -17.06 -40.25
C ARG A 17 -2.98 -17.04 -41.29
N GLN A 18 -4.19 -16.68 -40.88
CA GLN A 18 -5.11 -15.92 -41.72
C GLN A 18 -5.67 -14.75 -40.91
N GLY A 19 -5.63 -13.58 -41.52
CA GLY A 19 -5.89 -12.30 -40.88
C GLY A 19 -7.31 -12.19 -40.34
N PHE A 20 -7.41 -11.93 -39.05
CA PHE A 20 -8.55 -11.25 -38.47
C PHE A 20 -8.07 -9.94 -37.88
N SER A 21 -8.39 -8.85 -38.58
CA SER A 21 -8.37 -7.51 -38.02
C SER A 21 -9.44 -7.44 -36.93
N MET A 22 -9.03 -7.68 -35.69
CA MET A 22 -9.87 -7.41 -34.53
C MET A 22 -9.36 -6.12 -33.91
N ARG A 23 -10.15 -5.04 -34.01
CA ARG A 23 -9.94 -3.81 -33.25
C ARG A 23 -9.82 -4.17 -31.78
N ILE A 24 -8.61 -4.12 -31.24
CA ILE A 24 -8.36 -4.22 -29.80
C ILE A 24 -8.91 -2.95 -29.19
N ASN A 25 -10.15 -3.02 -28.72
CA ASN A 25 -10.71 -1.99 -27.87
C ASN A 25 -10.02 -2.13 -26.50
N SER A 26 -8.92 -1.40 -26.33
CA SER A 26 -8.19 -1.34 -25.06
C SER A 26 -9.05 -0.63 -24.02
N SER A 27 -9.96 -1.38 -23.40
CA SER A 27 -10.60 -0.96 -22.17
C SER A 27 -9.57 -1.07 -21.05
N ARG A 28 -8.70 -0.05 -20.95
CA ARG A 28 -7.86 0.20 -19.78
C ARG A 28 -8.74 0.05 -18.55
N GLY A 29 -8.41 -0.95 -17.73
CA GLY A 29 -9.05 -1.22 -16.45
C GLY A 29 -9.04 0.06 -15.63
N ARG A 30 -10.21 0.70 -15.56
CA ARG A 30 -10.45 1.91 -14.79
C ARG A 30 -10.65 1.48 -13.33
N CYS A 31 -9.60 0.90 -12.73
CA CYS A 31 -9.55 0.68 -11.30
C CYS A 31 -9.21 2.04 -10.65
N ASN A 32 -10.21 2.63 -10.01
CA ASN A 32 -10.18 3.79 -9.12
C ASN A 32 -8.92 4.69 -9.12
N ARG A 33 -8.74 5.48 -10.19
CA ARG A 33 -7.90 6.71 -10.15
C ARG A 33 -8.32 7.68 -9.04
N SER A 34 -9.56 7.57 -8.55
CA SER A 34 -10.10 8.33 -7.41
C SER A 34 -9.38 8.03 -6.09
N LEU A 35 -8.96 6.78 -5.83
CA LEU A 35 -8.39 6.39 -4.53
C LEU A 35 -6.96 6.91 -4.33
N SER A 36 -6.17 6.93 -5.41
CA SER A 36 -4.86 7.58 -5.45
C SER A 36 -4.98 9.08 -5.22
N LEU A 37 -6.02 9.71 -5.77
CA LEU A 37 -6.35 11.12 -5.52
C LEU A 37 -6.76 11.36 -4.07
N PHE A 38 -7.57 10.50 -3.45
CA PHE A 38 -7.98 10.64 -2.04
C PHE A 38 -6.80 10.57 -1.07
N LEU A 39 -5.91 9.60 -1.25
CA LEU A 39 -4.69 9.51 -0.42
C LEU A 39 -3.78 10.72 -0.66
N THR A 40 -3.60 11.15 -1.92
CA THR A 40 -2.75 12.30 -2.26
C THR A 40 -3.33 13.63 -1.76
N ILE A 41 -4.66 13.81 -1.77
CA ILE A 41 -5.33 15.00 -1.25
C ILE A 41 -5.17 15.09 0.27
N CYS A 42 -5.30 13.98 1.01
CA CYS A 42 -5.01 13.97 2.44
C CYS A 42 -3.54 14.34 2.75
N PHE A 43 -2.60 13.99 1.87
CA PHE A 43 -1.20 14.41 2.01
C PHE A 43 -0.99 15.90 1.70
N PHE A 44 -1.67 16.47 0.68
CA PHE A 44 -1.49 17.88 0.33
C PHE A 44 -2.21 18.86 1.26
N THR A 45 -3.37 18.52 1.84
CA THR A 45 -4.04 19.40 2.81
C THR A 45 -3.29 19.51 4.13
N VAL A 46 -2.47 18.51 4.49
CA VAL A 46 -1.64 18.55 5.71
C VAL A 46 -0.34 19.33 5.49
N VAL A 47 0.10 19.52 4.24
CA VAL A 47 1.35 20.23 3.91
C VAL A 47 1.11 21.69 3.48
N CYS A 48 -0.09 22.06 3.06
CA CYS A 48 -0.36 23.41 2.52
C CYS A 48 -1.07 24.40 3.46
N ASP A 49 -1.64 23.98 4.60
CA ASP A 49 -2.14 24.93 5.61
C ASP A 49 -1.09 25.21 6.70
N GLY A 50 0.10 25.63 6.24
CA GLY A 50 1.11 26.28 7.06
C GLY A 50 0.72 27.72 7.43
N GLY A 51 -0.48 27.90 7.99
CA GLY A 51 -0.92 29.14 8.63
C GLY A 51 -0.77 29.00 10.13
N ALA A 52 0.33 29.53 10.67
CA ALA A 52 0.57 29.55 12.11
C ALA A 52 -0.55 30.27 12.86
N VAL A 53 -1.29 29.54 13.70
CA VAL A 53 -2.07 30.11 14.80
C VAL A 53 -1.66 29.37 16.07
N PHE A 54 -0.69 29.93 16.78
CA PHE A 54 -0.44 29.61 18.17
C PHE A 54 -1.60 30.17 19.00
N ALA A 55 -2.60 29.34 19.30
CA ALA A 55 -3.52 29.58 20.40
C ALA A 55 -3.22 28.53 21.47
N GLN A 56 -2.43 28.94 22.46
CA GLN A 56 -2.13 28.15 23.65
C GLN A 56 -3.36 28.17 24.55
N ASP A 57 -4.25 27.19 24.38
CA ASP A 57 -5.31 26.93 25.35
C ASP A 57 -4.81 25.91 26.37
N ARG A 58 -4.73 26.38 27.62
CA ARG A 58 -4.18 25.65 28.76
C ARG A 58 -5.34 24.91 29.43
N SER A 59 -5.77 23.82 28.81
CA SER A 59 -6.71 22.88 29.41
C SER A 59 -5.97 21.63 29.83
N GLU A 60 -6.01 21.31 31.13
CA GLU A 60 -5.44 20.09 31.72
C GLU A 60 -5.90 18.84 30.96
N PRO A 61 -5.01 17.87 30.69
CA PRO A 61 -5.40 16.67 29.97
C PRO A 61 -6.27 15.81 30.88
N GLU A 62 -7.59 15.84 30.69
CA GLU A 62 -8.47 14.77 31.14
C GLU A 62 -7.85 13.45 30.65
N ALA A 63 -7.54 12.57 31.60
CA ALA A 63 -7.04 11.23 31.34
C ALA A 63 -8.16 10.40 30.73
N GLN A 64 -8.43 10.61 29.44
CA GLN A 64 -9.19 9.65 28.65
C GLN A 64 -8.42 8.32 28.74
N LYS A 65 -9.09 7.29 29.28
CA LYS A 65 -8.64 5.90 29.19
C LYS A 65 -8.46 5.57 27.71
N GLN A 66 -7.25 5.78 27.18
CA GLN A 66 -6.86 5.35 25.86
C GLN A 66 -6.89 3.82 25.87
N THR A 67 -7.88 3.24 25.20
CA THR A 67 -7.84 1.82 24.87
C THR A 67 -6.52 1.57 24.12
N PRO A 68 -5.67 0.62 24.56
CA PRO A 68 -4.39 0.38 23.93
C PRO A 68 -4.60 0.10 22.45
N MET A 69 -3.96 0.89 21.60
CA MET A 69 -4.14 0.80 20.17
C MET A 69 -3.45 -0.47 19.65
N THR A 70 -4.21 -1.30 18.95
CA THR A 70 -3.65 -2.51 18.32
C THR A 70 -2.61 -2.11 17.29
N ALA A 71 -1.39 -2.63 17.39
CA ALA A 71 -0.30 -2.35 16.46
C ALA A 71 -0.70 -2.61 14.98
N PHE A 72 -0.18 -1.81 14.06
CA PHE A 72 -0.32 -2.09 12.63
C PHE A 72 0.32 -3.45 12.28
N PRO A 73 -0.24 -4.20 11.30
CA PRO A 73 0.32 -5.47 10.87
C PRO A 73 1.55 -5.28 9.97
N PHE A 74 2.57 -4.56 10.45
CA PHE A 74 3.85 -4.40 9.75
C PHE A 74 4.62 -5.73 9.62
N ASN A 75 4.17 -6.76 10.34
CA ASN A 75 4.63 -8.13 10.23
C ASN A 75 4.20 -8.81 8.92
N ALA A 76 3.30 -8.17 8.16
CA ALA A 76 2.86 -8.60 6.83
C ALA A 76 3.67 -7.95 5.70
N VAL A 77 4.53 -6.97 6.00
CA VAL A 77 5.27 -6.20 4.99
C VAL A 77 6.53 -6.96 4.57
N PRO A 78 6.64 -7.41 3.30
CA PRO A 78 7.82 -8.10 2.81
C PRO A 78 9.08 -7.24 2.90
N ASP A 79 10.24 -7.85 3.16
CA ASP A 79 11.50 -7.10 3.27
C ASP A 79 11.95 -6.43 1.96
N THR A 80 11.45 -6.90 0.82
CA THR A 80 11.66 -6.32 -0.52
C THR A 80 10.86 -5.05 -0.79
N THR A 81 9.99 -4.66 0.15
CA THR A 81 9.15 -3.45 0.05
C THR A 81 10.01 -2.20 0.09
N PHE A 82 9.73 -1.23 -0.78
CA PHE A 82 10.40 0.07 -0.74
C PHE A 82 9.55 1.16 -0.09
N GLY A 83 8.23 0.96 0.07
CA GLY A 83 7.36 1.92 0.73
C GLY A 83 6.15 1.29 1.40
N VAL A 84 5.74 1.84 2.54
CA VAL A 84 4.58 1.41 3.33
C VAL A 84 3.76 2.63 3.72
N ILE A 85 2.43 2.54 3.61
CA ILE A 85 1.50 3.52 4.19
C ILE A 85 0.44 2.75 4.97
N ALA A 86 0.34 3.01 6.27
CA ALA A 86 -0.64 2.42 7.17
C ALA A 86 -1.56 3.51 7.74
N VAL A 87 -2.86 3.24 7.72
CA VAL A 87 -3.90 4.15 8.23
C VAL A 87 -4.92 3.39 9.06
N ARG A 88 -5.54 4.05 10.05
CA ARG A 88 -6.69 3.54 10.82
C ARG A 88 -7.97 4.32 10.52
N PRO A 89 -8.66 4.06 9.39
CA PRO A 89 -9.77 4.91 8.96
C PRO A 89 -10.90 4.99 9.99
N ALA A 90 -11.28 3.88 10.63
CA ALA A 90 -12.34 3.87 11.64
C ALA A 90 -12.00 4.78 12.84
N GLN A 91 -10.75 4.76 13.29
CA GLN A 91 -10.30 5.61 14.39
C GLN A 91 -10.29 7.08 13.97
N ILE A 92 -9.67 7.39 12.82
CA ILE A 92 -9.61 8.76 12.29
C ILE A 92 -11.03 9.32 12.20
N LEU A 93 -11.94 8.56 11.58
CA LEU A 93 -13.33 8.95 11.43
C LEU A 93 -14.12 8.95 12.73
N ALA A 94 -13.63 8.39 13.84
CA ALA A 94 -14.29 8.50 15.15
C ALA A 94 -14.00 9.84 15.85
N GLU A 95 -12.92 10.53 15.46
CA GLU A 95 -12.53 11.79 16.07
C GLU A 95 -13.59 12.88 15.87
N LYS A 96 -13.79 13.73 16.90
CA LYS A 96 -14.77 14.83 16.82
C LYS A 96 -14.48 15.77 15.65
N SER A 97 -13.20 16.09 15.44
CA SER A 97 -12.72 16.95 14.34
C SER A 97 -13.02 16.39 12.95
N MET A 98 -13.26 15.08 12.81
CA MET A 98 -13.55 14.44 11.53
C MET A 98 -15.06 14.37 11.21
N GLN A 99 -15.90 15.10 11.96
CA GLN A 99 -17.33 15.21 11.66
C GLN A 99 -17.62 15.67 10.22
N PRO A 100 -16.98 16.74 9.69
CA PRO A 100 -17.26 17.18 8.31
C PRO A 100 -16.92 16.10 7.29
N VAL A 101 -15.84 15.35 7.52
CA VAL A 101 -15.42 14.25 6.65
C VAL A 101 -16.46 13.11 6.69
N ARG A 102 -16.97 12.74 7.86
CA ARG A 102 -18.04 11.73 7.98
C ARG A 102 -19.28 12.13 7.18
N GLU A 103 -19.69 13.39 7.26
CA GLU A 103 -20.86 13.90 6.53
C GLU A 103 -20.65 13.83 5.01
N LEU A 104 -19.46 14.21 4.52
CA LEU A 104 -19.09 14.08 3.11
C LEU A 104 -19.12 12.61 2.65
N ILE A 105 -18.58 11.69 3.46
CA ILE A 105 -18.61 10.25 3.16
C ILE A 105 -20.05 9.74 3.07
N GLN A 106 -20.94 10.19 3.96
CA GLN A 106 -22.36 9.79 3.92
C GLN A 106 -23.07 10.32 2.67
N GLN A 107 -22.85 11.59 2.33
CA GLN A 107 -23.39 12.19 1.10
C GLN A 107 -22.89 11.45 -0.14
N GLU A 108 -21.62 11.09 -0.18
CA GLU A 108 -21.04 10.38 -1.31
C GLU A 108 -21.55 8.95 -1.42
N LYS A 109 -21.77 8.24 -0.30
CA LYS A 109 -22.42 6.92 -0.31
C LYS A 109 -23.85 6.96 -0.84
N GLN A 110 -24.59 8.04 -0.57
CA GLN A 110 -25.95 8.23 -1.11
C GLN A 110 -25.93 8.47 -2.63
N LYS A 111 -24.90 9.15 -3.14
CA LYS A 111 -24.76 9.48 -4.57
C LYS A 111 -24.12 8.34 -5.38
N ASN A 112 -23.14 7.65 -4.80
CA ASN A 112 -22.31 6.64 -5.44
C ASN A 112 -22.24 5.36 -4.59
N GLN A 113 -22.90 4.29 -5.06
CA GLN A 113 -22.88 2.96 -4.40
C GLN A 113 -21.50 2.28 -4.39
N THR A 114 -20.47 2.90 -4.97
CA THR A 114 -19.09 2.39 -5.07
C THR A 114 -18.12 3.09 -4.13
N PHE A 115 -18.58 3.93 -3.19
CA PHE A 115 -17.69 4.69 -2.28
C PHE A 115 -17.09 3.87 -1.12
N ASP A 116 -17.20 2.53 -1.16
CA ASP A 116 -16.64 1.65 -0.14
C ASP A 116 -15.35 0.96 -0.64
N LEU A 117 -14.54 0.47 0.31
CA LEU A 117 -13.34 -0.30 -0.01
C LEU A 117 -13.71 -1.77 -0.12
N PHE A 118 -13.98 -2.25 -1.34
CA PHE A 118 -14.40 -3.63 -1.60
C PHE A 118 -15.66 -4.05 -0.82
N GLY A 119 -16.62 -3.14 -0.64
CA GLY A 119 -17.81 -3.39 0.17
C GLY A 119 -17.65 -3.03 1.65
N LEU A 120 -16.48 -2.58 2.07
CA LEU A 120 -16.20 -2.21 3.45
C LEU A 120 -16.35 -0.70 3.66
N ASP A 121 -17.20 -0.34 4.61
CA ASP A 121 -17.35 1.03 5.06
C ASP A 121 -16.03 1.54 5.67
N PRO A 122 -15.51 2.72 5.29
CA PRO A 122 -14.34 3.32 5.93
C PRO A 122 -14.42 3.37 7.45
N ALA A 123 -15.60 3.59 8.03
CA ALA A 123 -15.80 3.62 9.48
C ALA A 123 -15.67 2.24 10.16
N GLN A 124 -15.56 1.15 9.38
CA GLN A 124 -15.37 -0.22 9.86
C GLN A 124 -13.95 -0.74 9.64
N LEU A 125 -13.09 0.01 8.96
CA LEU A 125 -11.72 -0.39 8.68
C LEU A 125 -10.82 -0.09 9.89
N GLU A 126 -10.42 -1.14 10.61
CA GLU A 126 -9.48 -1.04 11.74
C GLU A 126 -8.10 -0.58 11.25
N SER A 127 -7.61 -1.17 10.17
CA SER A 127 -6.34 -0.78 9.55
C SER A 127 -6.32 -1.09 8.07
N VAL A 128 -5.67 -0.23 7.31
CA VAL A 128 -5.29 -0.50 5.91
C VAL A 128 -3.79 -0.25 5.80
N VAL A 129 -3.03 -1.26 5.39
CA VAL A 129 -1.59 -1.16 5.13
C VAL A 129 -1.35 -1.36 3.64
N LEU A 130 -0.97 -0.29 2.96
CA LEU A 130 -0.54 -0.26 1.57
C LEU A 130 0.97 -0.49 1.49
N ILE A 131 1.39 -1.39 0.62
CA ILE A 131 2.74 -1.92 0.49
C ILE A 131 3.18 -1.73 -0.96
N TYR A 132 4.31 -1.06 -1.17
CA TYR A 132 4.88 -0.80 -2.49
C TYR A 132 6.11 -1.68 -2.73
N LEU A 133 6.04 -2.51 -3.75
CA LEU A 133 7.07 -3.48 -4.10
C LEU A 133 7.68 -3.12 -5.47
N PRO A 134 9.00 -3.33 -5.63
CA PRO A 134 9.63 -3.19 -6.93
C PRO A 134 9.10 -4.28 -7.88
N SER A 135 8.89 -3.97 -9.15
CA SER A 135 8.67 -5.00 -10.17
C SER A 135 9.99 -5.48 -10.74
N VAL A 136 10.17 -6.79 -10.80
CA VAL A 136 11.33 -7.42 -11.42
C VAL A 136 11.01 -7.70 -12.89
N LYS A 137 11.57 -6.93 -13.83
CA LYS A 137 11.82 -7.38 -15.21
C LYS A 137 13.17 -6.85 -15.70
N GLY A 138 13.92 -7.72 -16.39
CA GLY A 138 15.35 -7.64 -16.62
C GLY A 138 15.88 -6.48 -17.46
N GLU A 139 17.19 -6.26 -17.29
CA GLU A 139 18.24 -5.53 -18.05
C GLU A 139 17.95 -4.25 -18.85
N HIS A 140 16.71 -3.78 -18.99
CA HIS A 140 16.43 -2.51 -19.66
C HIS A 140 15.57 -1.58 -18.78
N LEU A 141 16.31 -0.72 -18.08
CA LEU A 141 15.88 0.45 -17.32
C LEU A 141 14.92 1.34 -18.14
N THR A 142 13.62 1.08 -18.03
CA THR A 142 12.52 1.99 -18.37
C THR A 142 11.45 1.85 -17.28
N PRO A 143 10.69 2.92 -16.95
CA PRO A 143 10.22 3.17 -15.59
C PRO A 143 9.30 2.08 -15.05
N THR A 144 9.91 1.24 -14.21
CA THR A 144 9.40 0.60 -13.00
C THR A 144 7.88 0.62 -12.84
N PHE A 145 7.23 -0.47 -13.27
CA PHE A 145 5.89 -0.80 -12.79
C PHE A 145 5.99 -1.04 -11.28
N ILE A 146 5.57 -0.09 -10.46
CA ILE A 146 5.45 -0.31 -9.01
C ILE A 146 4.28 -1.27 -8.79
N LYS A 147 4.51 -2.39 -8.11
CA LYS A 147 3.44 -3.29 -7.66
C LYS A 147 2.92 -2.77 -6.33
N TYR A 148 1.62 -2.81 -6.11
CA TYR A 148 1.07 -2.48 -4.80
C TYR A 148 0.32 -3.66 -4.20
N GLY A 149 0.52 -3.92 -2.92
CA GLY A 149 -0.29 -4.83 -2.13
C GLY A 149 -1.00 -4.07 -1.01
N MET A 150 -2.18 -4.53 -0.60
CA MET A 150 -2.90 -3.98 0.54
C MET A 150 -3.27 -5.09 1.51
N VAL A 151 -2.99 -4.87 2.79
CA VAL A 151 -3.53 -5.66 3.90
C VAL A 151 -4.62 -4.84 4.57
N ILE A 152 -5.85 -5.33 4.50
CA ILE A 152 -7.05 -4.65 4.99
C ILE A 152 -7.59 -5.45 6.16
N LYS A 153 -7.72 -4.79 7.32
CA LYS A 153 -8.33 -5.36 8.52
C LYS A 153 -9.61 -4.60 8.84
N SER A 154 -10.70 -5.35 8.97
CA SER A 154 -12.04 -4.85 9.29
C SER A 154 -12.40 -5.17 10.74
N GLY A 155 -13.14 -4.28 11.40
CA GLY A 155 -13.73 -4.54 12.71
C GLY A 155 -14.87 -5.55 12.67
N LYS A 156 -15.46 -5.75 11.49
CA LYS A 156 -16.57 -6.68 11.21
C LYS A 156 -16.17 -7.78 10.24
N LEU A 157 -16.94 -8.87 10.23
CA LEU A 157 -16.78 -9.95 9.26
C LEU A 157 -16.87 -9.39 7.83
N ILE A 158 -15.93 -9.80 6.98
CA ILE A 158 -15.90 -9.38 5.57
C ILE A 158 -16.92 -10.22 4.78
N ASP A 159 -17.83 -9.55 4.07
CA ASP A 159 -18.65 -10.20 3.05
C ASP A 159 -17.76 -10.60 1.87
N ARG A 160 -17.35 -11.87 1.85
CA ARG A 160 -16.45 -12.40 0.84
C ARG A 160 -17.07 -12.35 -0.57
N GLN A 161 -18.39 -12.44 -0.72
CA GLN A 161 -19.02 -12.40 -2.04
C GLN A 161 -19.03 -10.98 -2.60
N LEU A 162 -19.40 -10.01 -1.77
CA LEU A 162 -19.37 -8.60 -2.15
C LEU A 162 -17.94 -8.14 -2.45
N ALA A 163 -16.98 -8.52 -1.60
CA ALA A 163 -15.56 -8.19 -1.79
C ALA A 163 -15.02 -8.75 -3.10
N LYS A 164 -15.29 -10.02 -3.44
CA LYS A 164 -14.91 -10.61 -4.73
C LYS A 164 -15.50 -9.84 -5.92
N LYS A 165 -16.80 -9.53 -5.86
CA LYS A 165 -17.51 -8.81 -6.92
C LYS A 165 -16.97 -7.39 -7.14
N LYS A 166 -16.57 -6.70 -6.06
CA LYS A 166 -15.99 -5.36 -6.14
C LYS A 166 -14.50 -5.35 -6.48
N PHE A 167 -13.78 -6.43 -6.16
CA PHE A 167 -12.35 -6.57 -6.43
C PHE A 167 -12.05 -6.68 -7.92
N SER A 168 -12.67 -7.64 -8.62
CA SER A 168 -12.45 -7.82 -10.05
C SER A 168 -13.76 -8.07 -10.78
N LYS A 169 -13.85 -7.51 -12.00
CA LYS A 169 -14.92 -7.82 -12.95
C LYS A 169 -14.63 -9.09 -13.76
N LEU A 170 -13.39 -9.54 -13.73
CA LEU A 170 -12.94 -10.75 -14.40
C LEU A 170 -13.22 -11.97 -13.52
N GLU A 171 -13.30 -13.13 -14.16
CA GLU A 171 -13.44 -14.40 -13.44
C GLU A 171 -12.21 -14.64 -12.54
N LEU A 172 -12.47 -14.89 -11.27
CA LEU A 172 -11.44 -15.19 -10.28
C LEU A 172 -11.33 -16.71 -10.10
N LYS A 173 -10.19 -17.26 -10.51
CA LYS A 173 -9.84 -18.67 -10.31
C LYS A 173 -9.24 -18.87 -8.93
N GLN A 174 -9.59 -19.99 -8.31
CA GLN A 174 -9.01 -20.40 -7.04
C GLN A 174 -7.65 -21.06 -7.28
N ALA A 175 -6.67 -20.70 -6.47
CA ALA A 175 -5.36 -21.32 -6.39
C ALA A 175 -4.97 -21.46 -4.91
N ASP A 176 -4.29 -22.55 -4.55
CA ASP A 176 -3.78 -22.74 -3.20
C ASP A 176 -2.31 -22.34 -3.11
N PHE A 177 -1.96 -21.62 -2.04
CA PHE A 177 -0.58 -21.25 -1.74
C PHE A 177 -0.33 -21.30 -0.24
N LYS A 178 0.62 -22.14 0.19
CA LYS A 178 0.99 -22.36 1.60
C LYS A 178 -0.23 -22.50 2.53
N GLY A 179 -1.22 -23.30 2.10
CA GLY A 179 -2.45 -23.57 2.86
C GLY A 179 -3.46 -22.42 2.91
N LYS A 180 -3.28 -21.36 2.10
CA LYS A 180 -4.23 -20.27 1.93
C LYS A 180 -4.85 -20.33 0.53
N GLN A 181 -6.16 -20.16 0.48
CA GLN A 181 -6.88 -20.03 -0.78
C GLN A 181 -6.74 -18.61 -1.31
N ILE A 182 -6.22 -18.53 -2.53
CA ILE A 182 -6.00 -17.30 -3.29
C ILE A 182 -6.96 -17.29 -4.48
N LEU A 183 -7.41 -16.08 -4.82
CA LEU A 183 -8.25 -15.78 -5.97
C LEU A 183 -7.44 -14.92 -6.94
N THR A 184 -7.35 -15.35 -8.19
CA THR A 184 -6.58 -14.64 -9.21
C THR A 184 -7.25 -14.71 -10.58
N THR A 185 -6.97 -13.72 -11.44
CA THR A 185 -7.40 -13.73 -12.84
C THR A 185 -6.61 -14.75 -13.69
N GLY A 186 -5.57 -15.38 -13.12
CA GLY A 186 -4.78 -16.44 -13.76
C GLY A 186 -3.69 -15.94 -14.70
N ALA A 187 -3.52 -14.63 -14.85
CA ALA A 187 -2.38 -14.03 -15.53
C ALA A 187 -1.17 -13.94 -14.58
N ILE A 188 0.05 -14.03 -15.14
CA ILE A 188 1.32 -13.94 -14.37
C ILE A 188 1.43 -12.63 -13.58
N ASP A 189 0.92 -11.53 -14.15
CA ASP A 189 0.84 -10.21 -13.53
C ASP A 189 -0.62 -9.81 -13.23
N GLY A 190 -1.49 -10.80 -12.99
CA GLY A 190 -2.92 -10.57 -12.78
C GLY A 190 -3.27 -10.22 -11.34
N ASP A 191 -4.46 -9.65 -11.15
CA ASP A 191 -5.03 -9.35 -9.84
C ASP A 191 -4.96 -10.56 -8.89
N GLY A 192 -4.68 -10.29 -7.62
CA GLY A 192 -4.65 -11.28 -6.54
C GLY A 192 -5.48 -10.83 -5.33
N LEU A 193 -6.27 -11.75 -4.79
CA LEU A 193 -7.09 -11.56 -3.59
C LEU A 193 -6.96 -12.79 -2.68
N CYS A 194 -6.73 -12.59 -1.39
CA CYS A 194 -6.71 -13.63 -0.37
C CYS A 194 -7.51 -13.17 0.84
N PHE A 195 -8.46 -13.98 1.31
CA PHE A 195 -9.09 -13.81 2.63
C PHE A 195 -8.22 -14.53 3.65
N PHE A 196 -7.37 -13.79 4.35
CA PHE A 196 -6.39 -14.39 5.27
C PHE A 196 -7.08 -15.01 6.49
N ASP A 197 -8.13 -14.33 6.98
CA ASP A 197 -9.08 -14.77 7.99
C ASP A 197 -10.45 -14.08 7.72
N ASP A 198 -11.40 -14.13 8.67
CA ASP A 198 -12.75 -13.57 8.49
C ASP A 198 -12.82 -12.03 8.52
N LYS A 199 -11.76 -11.37 8.99
CA LYS A 199 -11.67 -9.91 9.16
C LYS A 199 -10.49 -9.31 8.41
N THR A 200 -9.59 -10.12 7.86
CA THR A 200 -8.37 -9.69 7.17
C THR A 200 -8.38 -10.15 5.72
N MET A 201 -8.18 -9.21 4.80
CA MET A 201 -8.08 -9.45 3.37
C MET A 201 -6.79 -8.85 2.82
N ILE A 202 -6.14 -9.58 1.92
CA ILE A 202 -4.95 -9.15 1.19
C ILE A 202 -5.33 -9.01 -0.27
N VAL A 203 -5.07 -7.86 -0.87
CA VAL A 203 -5.37 -7.59 -2.30
C VAL A 203 -4.18 -6.96 -3.02
N SER A 204 -4.09 -7.19 -4.32
CA SER A 204 -3.13 -6.54 -5.19
C SER A 204 -3.62 -6.61 -6.63
N ASP A 205 -3.17 -5.67 -7.46
CA ASP A 205 -3.23 -5.77 -8.92
C ASP A 205 -2.22 -6.78 -9.49
N ASN A 206 -1.32 -7.31 -8.66
CA ASN A 206 -0.33 -8.29 -9.03
C ASN A 206 -0.25 -9.43 -8.01
N ILE A 207 -0.57 -10.63 -8.45
CA ILE A 207 -0.64 -11.81 -7.60
C ILE A 207 0.69 -12.07 -6.85
N SER A 208 1.83 -11.78 -7.47
CA SER A 208 3.14 -11.95 -6.82
C SER A 208 3.31 -11.10 -5.54
N ALA A 209 2.62 -9.97 -5.42
CA ALA A 209 2.62 -9.18 -4.18
C ALA A 209 1.83 -9.87 -3.07
N VAL A 210 0.67 -10.47 -3.39
CA VAL A 210 -0.12 -11.24 -2.41
C VAL A 210 0.69 -12.43 -1.90
N LEU A 211 1.38 -13.14 -2.80
CA LEU A 211 2.23 -14.28 -2.43
C LEU A 211 3.36 -13.86 -1.48
N GLN A 212 4.04 -12.74 -1.77
CA GLN A 212 5.11 -12.20 -0.91
C GLN A 212 4.58 -11.81 0.49
N ILE A 213 3.39 -11.19 0.57
CA ILE A 213 2.76 -10.84 1.84
C ILE A 213 2.41 -12.09 2.66
N ILE A 214 1.84 -13.12 2.03
CA ILE A 214 1.52 -14.39 2.70
C ILE A 214 2.80 -15.07 3.18
N GLU A 215 3.84 -15.07 2.36
CA GLU A 215 5.14 -15.61 2.73
C GLU A 215 5.74 -14.89 3.93
N GLN A 216 5.70 -13.54 3.96
CA GLN A 216 6.16 -12.77 5.10
C GLN A 216 5.37 -13.07 6.38
N LEU A 217 4.05 -13.20 6.28
CA LEU A 217 3.19 -13.51 7.41
C LEU A 217 3.51 -14.86 8.05
N GLN A 218 3.85 -15.85 7.21
CA GLN A 218 4.16 -17.22 7.64
C GLN A 218 5.64 -17.47 7.97
N SER A 219 6.53 -16.56 7.55
CA SER A 219 7.96 -16.67 7.79
C SER A 219 8.28 -16.57 9.29
N THR A 220 9.25 -17.40 9.72
CA THR A 220 9.89 -17.30 11.04
C THR A 220 11.10 -16.37 11.01
N ALA A 221 11.50 -15.87 9.84
CA ALA A 221 12.59 -14.91 9.71
C ALA A 221 12.24 -13.58 10.40
N GLY A 222 13.27 -12.81 10.75
CA GLY A 222 13.11 -11.49 11.37
C GLY A 222 12.26 -10.58 10.49
N LYS A 223 11.24 -9.95 11.08
CA LYS A 223 10.29 -9.09 10.36
C LYS A 223 10.79 -7.65 10.40
N SER A 224 11.68 -7.32 9.46
CA SER A 224 12.46 -6.07 9.49
C SER A 224 11.59 -4.81 9.61
N TRP A 225 10.50 -4.76 8.85
CA TRP A 225 9.54 -3.65 8.89
C TRP A 225 8.81 -3.52 10.23
N SER A 226 8.52 -4.62 10.92
CA SER A 226 7.93 -4.55 12.27
C SER A 226 8.89 -3.96 13.28
N GLN A 227 10.17 -4.33 13.21
CA GLN A 227 11.20 -3.80 14.08
C GLN A 227 11.45 -2.32 13.80
N ARG A 228 11.65 -1.96 12.53
CA ARG A 228 11.92 -0.59 12.08
C ARG A 228 10.79 0.38 12.41
N LEU A 229 9.53 -0.08 12.36
CA LEU A 229 8.34 0.75 12.57
C LEU A 229 7.68 0.55 13.94
N GLN A 230 8.35 -0.11 14.89
CA GLN A 230 7.82 -0.34 16.23
C GLN A 230 7.40 0.98 16.92
N THR A 231 8.16 2.07 16.72
CA THR A 231 7.86 3.37 17.33
C THR A 231 6.60 4.04 16.79
N VAL A 232 6.09 3.61 15.63
CA VAL A 232 4.93 4.20 14.95
C VAL A 232 3.79 3.20 14.75
N GLU A 233 3.93 1.99 15.31
CA GLU A 233 2.97 0.90 15.14
C GLU A 233 1.60 1.25 15.73
N GLN A 234 1.54 2.21 16.65
CA GLN A 234 0.32 2.69 17.31
C GLN A 234 -0.13 4.09 16.84
N SER A 235 0.45 4.65 15.76
CA SER A 235 0.05 5.98 15.23
C SER A 235 -1.20 5.91 14.34
N SER A 236 -2.10 6.89 14.36
CA SER A 236 -3.31 6.87 13.51
C SER A 236 -2.99 6.75 12.01
N VAL A 237 -1.88 7.36 11.58
CA VAL A 237 -1.25 7.19 10.27
C VAL A 237 0.24 6.95 10.47
N ALA A 238 0.81 6.04 9.69
CA ALA A 238 2.25 5.83 9.60
C ALA A 238 2.63 5.60 8.14
N ALA A 239 3.71 6.20 7.67
CA ALA A 239 4.26 5.98 6.36
C ALA A 239 5.77 5.82 6.47
N ALA A 240 6.35 4.96 5.67
CA ALA A 240 7.79 4.74 5.67
C ALA A 240 8.29 4.33 4.30
N ILE A 241 9.53 4.68 4.00
CA ILE A 241 10.19 4.43 2.73
C ILE A 241 11.58 3.86 3.03
N ASP A 242 11.94 2.72 2.43
CA ASP A 242 13.32 2.23 2.43
C ASP A 242 14.09 3.03 1.36
N MET A 243 14.87 3.97 1.84
CA MET A 243 15.59 4.92 1.01
C MET A 243 16.71 4.24 0.21
N ARG A 244 17.21 3.08 0.66
CA ARG A 244 18.23 2.31 -0.09
C ARG A 244 17.63 1.75 -1.37
N ILE A 245 16.47 1.11 -1.27
CA ILE A 245 15.77 0.58 -2.45
C ILE A 245 15.31 1.72 -3.35
N VAL A 246 14.78 2.82 -2.80
CA VAL A 246 14.41 3.98 -3.63
C VAL A 246 15.63 4.57 -4.34
N ARG A 247 16.79 4.68 -3.67
CA ARG A 247 18.05 5.09 -4.32
C ARG A 247 18.41 4.16 -5.47
N GLU A 248 18.37 2.84 -5.27
CA GLU A 248 18.63 1.83 -6.30
C GLU A 248 17.67 1.92 -7.50
N LEU A 249 16.38 2.16 -7.24
CA LEU A 249 15.37 2.35 -8.28
C LEU A 249 15.51 3.69 -9.02
N ALA A 250 16.07 4.70 -8.36
CA ALA A 250 16.29 6.04 -8.91
C ALA A 250 17.65 6.19 -9.63
N ILE A 251 18.45 5.11 -9.77
CA ILE A 251 19.78 5.20 -10.38
C ILE A 251 19.67 5.43 -11.90
N GLY A 252 19.91 6.68 -12.28
CA GLY A 252 20.27 7.12 -13.64
C GLY A 252 19.79 8.53 -13.95
N GLN A 253 20.70 9.45 -14.30
CA GLN A 253 20.56 10.88 -14.72
C GLN A 253 19.60 11.82 -13.94
N GLN A 254 18.45 11.34 -13.49
CA GLN A 254 17.39 12.07 -12.79
C GLN A 254 17.86 12.69 -11.46
N MET A 255 18.72 12.01 -10.69
CA MET A 255 19.25 12.57 -9.44
C MET A 255 20.21 13.74 -9.66
N HIS A 256 21.03 13.68 -10.72
CA HIS A 256 21.87 14.83 -11.11
C HIS A 256 20.99 16.01 -11.59
N THR A 257 19.93 15.73 -12.36
CA THR A 257 18.97 16.77 -12.76
C THR A 257 18.19 17.36 -11.59
N LEU A 258 17.84 16.56 -10.57
CA LEU A 258 17.19 17.05 -9.35
C LEU A 258 18.14 17.90 -8.51
N ALA A 259 19.41 17.50 -8.40
CA ALA A 259 20.44 18.24 -7.72
C ALA A 259 20.67 19.64 -8.32
N GLU A 260 20.60 19.75 -9.64
CA GLU A 260 20.71 21.03 -10.36
C GLU A 260 19.47 21.91 -10.24
N ARG A 261 18.28 21.31 -10.05
CA ARG A 261 16.99 22.03 -10.03
C ARG A 261 16.52 22.45 -8.64
N ILE A 262 17.02 21.82 -7.58
CA ILE A 262 16.57 22.07 -6.21
C ILE A 262 17.65 22.92 -5.50
N PRO A 263 17.42 24.23 -5.26
CA PRO A 263 18.44 25.12 -4.69
C PRO A 263 18.94 24.70 -3.30
N PHE A 264 18.14 23.92 -2.57
CA PHE A 264 18.45 23.38 -1.25
C PHE A 264 18.90 21.92 -1.29
N TRP A 265 19.20 21.37 -2.48
CA TRP A 265 19.69 20.01 -2.61
C TRP A 265 20.93 19.72 -1.76
N PRO A 266 21.92 20.62 -1.60
CA PRO A 266 23.06 20.37 -0.71
C PRO A 266 22.68 20.14 0.76
N VAL A 267 21.50 20.60 1.19
CA VAL A 267 20.97 20.36 2.54
C VAL A 267 20.25 19.01 2.61
N LEU A 268 19.60 18.59 1.53
CA LEU A 268 18.87 17.33 1.46
C LEU A 268 19.74 16.14 1.07
N SER A 269 20.80 16.35 0.29
CA SER A 269 21.64 15.28 -0.25
C SER A 269 22.27 14.42 0.85
N PRO A 270 22.73 14.96 2.00
CA PRO A 270 23.22 14.11 3.08
C PRO A 270 22.13 13.20 3.66
N LEU A 271 20.89 13.69 3.76
CA LEU A 271 19.75 12.88 4.21
C LEU A 271 19.40 11.83 3.17
N TRP A 272 19.44 12.20 1.88
CA TRP A 272 19.19 11.28 0.78
C TRP A 272 20.23 10.16 0.72
N ASP A 273 21.52 10.49 0.85
CA ASP A 273 22.62 9.54 0.68
C ASP A 273 22.81 8.63 1.90
N ASN A 274 22.55 9.13 3.12
CA ASN A 274 22.89 8.43 4.36
C ASN A 274 21.70 7.88 5.14
N SER A 275 20.45 8.23 4.80
CA SER A 275 19.28 7.64 5.49
C SER A 275 18.97 6.27 4.92
N ASP A 276 18.70 5.29 5.79
CA ASP A 276 18.24 3.97 5.34
C ASP A 276 16.72 3.90 5.25
N VAL A 277 16.05 4.50 6.23
CA VAL A 277 14.59 4.56 6.30
C VAL A 277 14.14 5.97 6.68
N ALA A 278 13.24 6.52 5.89
CA ALA A 278 12.51 7.72 6.23
C ALA A 278 11.09 7.33 6.65
N PHE A 279 10.61 7.82 7.79
CA PHE A 279 9.23 7.59 8.21
C PHE A 279 8.55 8.86 8.73
N PHE A 280 7.24 8.86 8.54
CA PHE A 280 6.30 9.89 8.97
C PHE A 280 5.21 9.21 9.80
N SER A 281 4.82 9.79 10.92
CA SER A 281 3.63 9.33 11.63
C SER A 281 2.83 10.46 12.24
N LEU A 282 1.52 10.26 12.27
CA LEU A 282 0.55 11.19 12.84
C LEU A 282 -0.29 10.42 13.86
N LYS A 283 -0.37 10.98 15.07
CA LYS A 283 -1.31 10.53 16.10
C LYS A 283 -2.31 11.65 16.34
N LEU A 284 -3.57 11.43 15.93
CA LEU A 284 -4.59 12.49 15.91
C LEU A 284 -4.96 13.03 17.29
N ASP A 285 -4.63 12.32 18.36
CA ASP A 285 -4.97 12.74 19.70
C ASP A 285 -4.01 13.80 20.26
N ARG A 286 -2.71 13.84 19.92
CA ARG A 286 -1.76 14.81 20.53
C ARG A 286 -0.51 15.21 19.72
N GLU A 287 -0.01 14.45 18.73
CA GLU A 287 1.35 14.68 18.20
C GLU A 287 1.57 14.33 16.72
N LEU A 288 2.25 15.23 15.99
CA LEU A 288 2.90 14.99 14.70
C LEU A 288 4.36 14.59 14.95
N SER A 289 4.83 13.46 14.40
CA SER A 289 6.22 13.04 14.54
C SER A 289 6.84 12.61 13.20
N ALA A 290 8.04 13.11 12.92
CA ALA A 290 8.88 12.69 11.81
C ALA A 290 10.25 12.28 12.36
N LYS A 291 10.76 11.12 11.96
CA LYS A 291 12.07 10.63 12.41
C LYS A 291 12.77 9.85 11.30
N LEU A 292 14.10 10.00 11.25
CA LEU A 292 15.00 9.36 10.30
C LEU A 292 15.85 8.34 11.07
N ILE A 293 16.07 7.16 10.47
CA ILE A 293 16.90 6.10 11.06
C ILE A 293 18.14 5.93 10.19
N PHE A 294 19.30 5.90 10.85
CA PHE A 294 20.63 5.67 10.28
C PHE A 294 21.20 4.42 10.96
N GLU A 295 21.48 3.33 10.24
CA GLU A 295 22.22 2.19 10.79
C GLU A 295 23.73 2.40 10.53
N GLN A 296 24.57 2.23 11.57
CA GLN A 296 26.04 2.36 11.51
C GLN A 296 26.73 1.03 11.23
#